data_AF-A0A520YWH6-F1
#
_entry.id   AF-A0A520YWH6-F1
#
_cell.length_a   1.000
_cell.length_b   1.000
_cell.length_c   1.000
_cell.angle_alpha   90.00
_cell.angle_beta   90.00
_cell.angle_gamma   90.00
#
_symmetry.space_group_name_H-M   'P 1'
#
loop_
_entity.id
_entity.type
_entity.pdbx_description
1 polymer ?
#
loop_
_entity_poly.entity_id
_entity_poly.type
_entity_poly.pdbx_seq_one_letter_code
_entity_poly.pdbx_strand_id
1 'polypeptide(L)' 'MQEILAYLSEHPDAQDTLEGIAEWWILAQKIRHKTREVKKSIAELVAQDLVLKHEGKDRHTYYRINRSKYNEIKTMKQKS' A
#
# COMPACT_ATOMS: atom_id res chain seq x y z
N MET A 1 -11.56 3.43 17.00
CA MET A 1 -11.34 3.88 18.39
C MET A 1 -9.89 3.72 18.83
N GLN A 2 -9.26 2.55 18.69
CA GLN A 2 -7.84 2.37 19.05
C GLN A 2 -6.89 3.34 18.32
N GLU A 3 -7.07 3.54 17.01
CA GLU A 3 -6.26 4.48 16.22
C GLU A 3 -6.41 5.94 16.66
N ILE A 4 -7.62 6.33 17.12
CA ILE A 4 -7.89 7.69 17.62
C ILE A 4 -7.21 7.89 18.97
N LEU A 5 -7.30 6.90 19.88
CA LEU A 5 -6.62 6.95 21.16
C LEU A 5 -5.10 6.96 21.00
N ALA A 6 -4.56 6.18 20.04
CA ALA A 6 -3.14 6.21 19.70
C ALA A 6 -2.71 7.63 19.27
N TYR A 7 -3.43 8.25 18.33
CA TYR A 7 -3.18 9.63 17.90
C TYR A 7 -3.15 10.61 19.06
N LEU A 8 -4.22 10.65 19.86
CA LEU A 8 -4.35 11.60 20.97
C LEU A 8 -3.31 11.34 22.07
N SER A 9 -2.88 10.08 22.26
CA SER A 9 -1.81 9.76 23.21
C SER A 9 -0.41 10.13 22.72
N GLU A 10 -0.16 10.04 21.42
CA GLU A 10 1.10 10.47 20.80
C GLU A 10 1.19 12.00 20.68
N HIS A 11 0.04 12.67 20.61
CA HIS A 11 -0.06 14.12 20.48
C HIS A 11 -1.05 14.72 21.52
N PRO A 12 -0.71 14.69 22.82
CA PRO A 12 -1.63 15.09 23.89
C PRO A 12 -2.02 16.57 23.85
N ASP A 13 -1.17 17.42 23.27
CA ASP A 13 -1.43 18.85 23.10
C ASP A 13 -2.08 19.21 21.75
N ALA A 14 -2.39 18.22 20.91
CA ALA A 14 -3.02 18.47 19.62
C ALA A 14 -4.46 18.97 19.80
N GLN A 15 -4.74 20.15 19.27
CA GLN A 15 -6.10 20.68 19.11
C GLN A 15 -6.53 20.58 17.65
N ASP A 16 -6.58 19.34 17.17
CA ASP A 16 -6.89 19.07 15.79
C ASP A 16 -8.40 19.01 15.54
N THR A 17 -8.83 19.25 14.31
CA THR A 17 -10.23 19.10 13.92
C THR A 17 -10.54 17.63 13.61
N LEU A 18 -11.83 17.30 13.47
CA LEU A 18 -12.23 15.96 13.04
C LEU A 18 -11.56 15.58 11.70
N GLU A 19 -11.49 16.52 10.77
CA GLU A 19 -10.87 16.35 9.45
C GLU A 19 -9.37 16.08 9.56
N GLY A 20 -8.64 16.81 10.40
CA GLY A 20 -7.21 16.58 10.64
C GLY A 20 -6.93 15.19 11.23
N ILE A 21 -7.73 14.79 12.22
CA ILE A 21 -7.63 13.46 12.83
C ILE A 21 -7.93 12.36 11.80
N ALA A 22 -9.05 12.47 11.08
CA ALA A 22 -9.54 11.40 10.22
C ALA A 22 -8.80 11.31 8.88
N GLU A 23 -8.66 12.44 8.17
CA GLU A 23 -8.19 12.47 6.78
C GLU A 23 -6.68 12.55 6.67
N TRP A 24 -6.01 13.17 7.65
CA TRP A 24 -4.57 13.37 7.58
C TRP A 24 -3.85 12.33 8.42
N TRP A 25 -4.15 12.23 9.72
CA TRP A 25 -3.38 11.32 10.56
C TRP A 25 -3.81 9.86 10.39
N ILE A 26 -5.08 9.54 10.65
CA ILE A 26 -5.55 8.14 10.62
C ILE A 26 -5.39 7.55 9.22
N LEU A 27 -5.80 8.28 8.18
CA LEU A 27 -5.67 7.81 6.81
C LEU A 27 -4.20 7.66 6.41
N ALA A 28 -3.30 8.59 6.76
CA ALA A 28 -1.88 8.43 6.45
C ALA A 28 -1.25 7.24 7.18
N GLN A 29 -1.61 6.99 8.44
CA GLN A 29 -1.18 5.78 9.15
C GLN A 29 -1.65 4.53 8.42
N LYS A 30 -2.93 4.45 8.05
CA LYS A 30 -3.48 3.33 7.28
C LYS A 30 -2.77 3.14 5.95
N ILE A 31 -2.51 4.21 5.21
CA ILE A 31 -1.77 4.15 3.95
C ILE A 31 -0.35 3.64 4.20
N ARG A 32 0.36 4.12 5.23
CA ARG A 32 1.71 3.65 5.58
C ARG A 32 1.73 2.15 5.91
N HIS A 33 0.78 1.69 6.73
CA HIS A 33 0.64 0.27 7.06
C HIS A 33 0.32 -0.56 5.82
N LYS A 34 -0.69 -0.17 5.04
CA LYS A 34 -1.10 -0.88 3.82
C LYS A 34 -0.01 -0.89 2.76
N THR A 35 0.78 0.18 2.65
CA THR A 35 1.91 0.26 1.73
C THR A 35 2.95 -0.83 2.01
N ARG A 36 3.19 -1.20 3.27
CA ARG A 36 4.12 -2.29 3.62
C ARG A 36 3.61 -3.64 3.13
N GLU A 37 2.32 -3.92 3.33
CA GLU A 37 1.68 -5.13 2.82
C GLU A 37 1.73 -5.19 1.29
N VAL A 38 1.35 -4.09 0.62
CA VAL A 38 1.39 -4.00 -0.85
C VAL A 38 2.81 -4.22 -1.37
N LYS A 39 3.83 -3.63 -0.73
CA LYS A 39 5.24 -3.85 -1.11
C LYS A 39 5.63 -5.32 -1.01
N LYS A 40 5.22 -6.02 0.05
CA LYS A 40 5.47 -7.45 0.23
C LYS A 40 4.80 -8.27 -0.88
N SER A 41 3.51 -8.04 -1.12
CA SER A 41 2.77 -8.76 -2.18
C SER A 41 3.34 -8.49 -3.57
N ILE A 42 3.72 -7.25 -3.88
CA ILE A 42 4.36 -6.94 -5.17
C ILE A 42 5.71 -7.67 -5.28
N ALA A 43 6.52 -7.72 -4.22
CA ALA A 43 7.79 -8.44 -4.23
C ALA A 43 7.60 -9.95 -4.50
N GLU A 44 6.58 -10.57 -3.89
CA GLU A 44 6.23 -11.97 -4.15
C GLU A 44 5.78 -12.21 -5.60
N LEU A 45 4.97 -11.29 -6.16
CA LEU A 45 4.54 -11.38 -7.55
C LEU A 45 5.68 -11.16 -8.55
N VAL A 46 6.66 -10.33 -8.20
CA VAL A 46 7.90 -10.15 -8.97
C VAL A 46 8.76 -11.40 -8.91
N ALA A 47 8.90 -12.03 -7.74
CA ALA A 47 9.64 -13.28 -7.58
C ALA A 47 9.04 -14.44 -8.41
N GLN A 48 7.72 -14.40 -8.64
CA GLN A 48 7.00 -15.37 -9.47
C GLN A 48 6.94 -14.99 -10.97
N ASP A 49 7.60 -13.90 -11.38
CA ASP A 49 7.56 -13.38 -12.76
C ASP A 49 6.15 -13.01 -13.26
N LEU A 50 5.17 -12.85 -12.36
CA LEU A 50 3.81 -12.41 -12.68
C LEU A 50 3.72 -10.89 -12.84
N VAL A 51 4.58 -10.16 -12.11
CA VAL A 51 4.74 -8.71 -12.22
C VAL A 51 6.18 -8.40 -12.59
N LEU A 52 6.36 -7.50 -13.54
CA LEU A 52 7.66 -6.98 -13.94
C LEU A 52 7.90 -5.64 -13.23
N LYS A 53 9.07 -5.52 -12.62
CA LYS A 53 9.59 -4.28 -12.03
C LYS A 53 10.53 -3.60 -13.02
N HIS A 54 10.40 -2.29 -13.23
CA HIS A 54 11.38 -1.50 -13.97
C HIS A 54 11.66 -0.16 -13.31
N GLU A 55 12.90 0.28 -13.37
CA GLU A 55 13.30 1.62 -12.89
C GLU A 55 13.17 2.62 -14.05
N GLY A 56 12.43 3.70 -13.80
CA GLY A 56 12.27 4.80 -14.73
C GLY A 56 13.42 5.80 -14.66
N LYS A 57 13.51 6.65 -15.70
CA LYS A 57 14.51 7.74 -15.77
C LYS A 57 14.28 8.81 -14.70
N ASP A 58 13.07 8.87 -14.14
CA ASP A 58 12.64 9.79 -13.09
C ASP A 58 12.91 9.26 -11.67
N ARG A 59 13.69 8.19 -11.53
CA ARG A 59 14.00 7.49 -10.27
C ARG A 59 12.78 6.82 -9.60
N HIS A 60 11.64 6.75 -10.28
CA HIS A 60 10.52 5.95 -9.82
C HIS A 60 10.67 4.50 -10.26
N THR A 61 10.19 3.59 -9.41
CA THR A 61 10.00 2.20 -9.78
C THR A 61 8.57 1.99 -10.25
N TYR A 62 8.42 1.38 -11.42
CA TYR A 62 7.13 1.02 -11.99
C TYR A 62 6.95 -0.49 -11.98
N TYR A 63 5.69 -0.88 -11.85
CA TYR A 63 5.28 -2.28 -11.83
C TYR A 63 4.21 -2.47 -12.90
N ARG A 64 4.36 -3.53 -13.70
CA ARG A 64 3.38 -3.90 -14.72
C ARG A 64 3.20 -5.41 -14.74
N ILE A 65 2.03 -5.88 -15.13
CA ILE A 65 1.82 -7.32 -15.35
C ILE A 65 2.81 -7.87 -16.38
N ASN A 66 3.28 -9.09 -16.16
CA ASN A 66 3.96 -9.83 -17.20
C ASN A 66 2.93 -10.37 -18.20
N ARG A 67 2.94 -9.85 -19.43
CA ARG A 67 1.93 -10.19 -20.44
C ARG A 67 2.02 -11.65 -20.89
N SER A 68 3.20 -12.28 -20.83
CA SER A 68 3.34 -13.71 -21.15
C SER A 68 2.63 -14.60 -20.13
N LYS A 69 2.47 -14.11 -18.90
CA LYS A 69 1.79 -14.79 -17.78
C LYS A 69 0.32 -14.37 -17.61
N TYR A 70 -0.24 -13.59 -18.54
CA TYR A 70 -1.57 -13.00 -18.37
C TYR A 70 -2.68 -14.04 -18.11
N ASN A 71 -2.66 -15.18 -18.81
CA ASN A 71 -3.65 -16.24 -18.62
C ASN A 71 -3.55 -16.91 -17.24
N GLU A 72 -2.34 -17.05 -16.71
CA GLU A 72 -2.08 -17.55 -15.35
C GLU A 72 -2.64 -16.57 -14.31
N ILE A 73 -2.30 -15.28 -14.44
CA ILE A 73 -2.79 -14.20 -13.56
C ILE A 73 -4.32 -14.11 -13.60
N LYS A 74 -4.93 -14.21 -14.79
CA LYS A 74 -6.39 -14.16 -14.95
C LYS A 74 -7.07 -15.31 -14.22
N THR A 75 -6.49 -16.51 -14.24
CA THR A 75 -7.02 -17.70 -13.56
C THR A 75 -6.92 -17.56 -12.04
N MET A 76 -5.80 -17.03 -11.53
CA MET A 76 -5.61 -16.79 -10.09
C MET A 76 -6.63 -15.78 -9.52
N LYS A 77 -6.97 -14.72 -10.29
CA LYS A 77 -7.95 -13.71 -9.87
C LYS A 77 -9.37 -14.26 -9.61
N GLN A 78 -9.71 -15.42 -10.15
CA GLN A 78 -11.05 -16.01 -10.02
C GLN A 78 -11.20 -16.91 -8.78
N LYS A 79 -10.12 -17.14 -8.02
CA LYS A 79 -10.09 -18.04 -6.85
C LYS A 79 -9.92 -17.32 -5.50
N SER A 80 -9.92 -15.98 -5.47
CA SER A 80 -9.84 -15.17 -4.24
C SER A 80 -11.13 -14.41 -3.97
#